data_AF-A0A072PFQ4-F1
#
_entry.id   AF-A0A072PFQ4-F1
#
_cell.length_a   1.000
_cell.length_b   1.000
_cell.length_c   1.000
_cell.angle_alpha   90.00
_cell.angle_beta   90.00
_cell.angle_gamma   90.00
#
_symmetry.space_group_name_H-M   'P 1'
#
loop_
_entity.id
_entity.type
_entity.pdbx_description
1 polymer ?
#
loop_
_entity_poly.entity_id
_entity_poly.type
_entity_poly.pdbx_seq_one_letter_code
_entity_poly.pdbx_strand_id
1 'polypeptide(L)'
;YSSTSANDNDPEQSPLRISVVHITSHNEAGKAKVHTSNKDPELVYLGNRTFVKLGYTTSNFPADLNDNIDIEEHEKLASSGELGIVKAKGTACRCVDFVPHDKMMMHRTQSLDYGVVLEGKVIMVLDDGAETHAAWRFGGPARYHARLEECK
;
A
#
# COMPACT_ATOMS: atom_id res chain seq x y z
N TYR A 1 18.36 -6.48 -18.69
CA TYR A 1 18.56 -5.13 -18.14
C TYR A 1 19.30 -5.29 -16.83
N SER A 2 20.44 -4.61 -16.70
CA SER A 2 21.41 -4.81 -15.61
C SER A 2 20.72 -4.68 -14.25
N SER A 3 20.63 -5.82 -13.55
CA SER A 3 20.36 -5.86 -12.12
C SER A 3 21.47 -5.05 -11.45
N THR A 4 21.15 -3.87 -10.94
CA THR A 4 22.02 -3.22 -9.97
C THR A 4 22.03 -4.16 -8.79
N SER A 5 23.17 -4.84 -8.59
CA SER A 5 23.39 -5.74 -7.47
C SER A 5 22.98 -5.03 -6.18
N ALA A 6 22.13 -5.66 -5.37
CA ALA A 6 21.83 -5.20 -4.03
C ALA A 6 23.17 -4.86 -3.34
N ASN A 7 23.29 -3.65 -2.80
CA ASN A 7 24.45 -3.35 -1.97
C ASN A 7 24.33 -4.24 -0.71
N ASP A 8 25.44 -4.80 -0.23
CA ASP A 8 25.49 -5.62 1.01
C ASP A 8 24.97 -4.89 2.28
N ASN A 9 24.62 -3.59 2.17
CA ASN A 9 24.09 -2.75 3.24
C ASN A 9 22.58 -2.50 3.14
N ASP A 10 21.87 -3.15 2.21
CA ASP A 10 20.43 -2.97 2.08
C ASP A 10 19.71 -3.79 3.15
N PRO A 11 18.77 -3.18 3.89
CA PRO A 11 18.09 -3.90 4.94
C PRO A 11 17.29 -5.05 4.32
N GLU A 12 17.32 -6.24 4.93
CA GLU A 12 16.50 -7.38 4.50
C GLU A 12 15.00 -7.16 4.79
N GLN A 13 14.68 -6.25 5.72
CA GLN A 13 13.32 -5.90 6.13
C GLN A 13 13.18 -4.41 6.41
N SER A 14 12.01 -3.85 6.15
CA SER A 14 11.66 -2.48 6.58
C SER A 14 11.70 -2.35 8.11
N PRO A 15 12.34 -1.30 8.67
CA PRO A 15 12.32 -1.02 10.11
C PRO A 15 10.99 -0.39 10.58
N LEU A 16 10.07 -0.08 9.66
CA LEU A 16 8.78 0.50 9.98
C LEU A 16 7.81 -0.55 10.52
N ARG A 17 6.78 -0.09 11.22
CA ARG A 17 5.76 -0.99 11.77
C ARG A 17 5.05 -1.75 10.67
N ILE A 18 4.87 -3.05 10.91
CA ILE A 18 4.05 -3.86 10.03
C ILE A 18 2.60 -3.39 10.13
N SER A 19 2.01 -3.09 8.98
CA SER A 19 0.61 -2.69 8.92
C SER A 19 -0.31 -3.91 8.93
N VAL A 20 -1.51 -3.76 9.45
CA VAL A 20 -2.56 -4.79 9.45
C VAL A 20 -3.59 -4.44 8.38
N VAL A 21 -4.11 -5.43 7.65
CA VAL A 21 -5.25 -5.23 6.73
C VAL A 21 -6.49 -5.87 7.32
N HIS A 22 -7.55 -5.09 7.48
CA HIS A 22 -8.87 -5.56 7.85
C HIS A 22 -9.80 -5.43 6.65
N ILE A 23 -10.31 -6.56 6.15
CA ILE A 23 -11.30 -6.58 5.07
C ILE A 23 -12.65 -6.86 5.73
N THR A 24 -13.67 -6.06 5.38
CA THR A 24 -15.03 -6.21 5.91
C THR A 24 -15.98 -6.74 4.84
N SER A 25 -17.04 -7.41 5.27
CA SER A 25 -18.09 -7.98 4.42
C SER A 25 -19.42 -7.96 5.18
N HIS A 26 -20.48 -8.54 4.63
CA HIS A 26 -21.74 -8.79 5.29
C HIS A 26 -21.94 -10.29 5.52
N ASN A 27 -22.66 -10.66 6.59
CA ASN A 27 -23.12 -12.04 6.79
C ASN A 27 -24.45 -12.30 6.05
N GLU A 28 -24.98 -13.52 6.12
CA GLU A 28 -26.25 -13.91 5.49
C GLU A 28 -27.46 -13.06 5.94
N ALA A 29 -27.38 -12.44 7.12
CA ALA A 29 -28.41 -11.54 7.64
C ALA A 29 -28.19 -10.07 7.22
N GLY A 30 -27.25 -9.79 6.31
CA GLY A 30 -26.90 -8.45 5.85
C GLY A 30 -26.20 -7.57 6.88
N LYS A 31 -25.66 -8.15 7.97
CA LYS A 31 -24.93 -7.39 9.00
C LYS A 31 -23.44 -7.35 8.69
N ALA A 32 -22.84 -6.18 8.87
CA ALA A 32 -21.40 -5.99 8.70
C ALA A 32 -20.60 -6.92 9.63
N LYS A 33 -19.53 -7.50 9.09
CA LYS A 33 -18.57 -8.35 9.81
C LYS A 33 -17.16 -8.09 9.28
N VAL A 34 -16.15 -8.45 10.07
CA VAL A 34 -14.78 -8.61 9.55
C VAL A 34 -14.74 -9.91 8.76
N HIS A 35 -14.33 -9.83 7.49
CA HIS A 35 -14.09 -10.99 6.63
C HIS A 35 -12.74 -11.61 6.97
N THR A 36 -11.67 -10.81 6.89
CA THR A 36 -10.30 -11.20 7.26
C THR A 36 -9.60 -10.08 8.01
N SER A 37 -8.62 -10.46 8.83
CA SER A 37 -7.80 -9.55 9.62
C SER A 37 -6.37 -10.08 9.62
N ASN A 38 -5.62 -9.73 8.57
CA ASN A 38 -4.29 -10.26 8.34
C ASN A 38 -3.28 -9.38 9.08
N LYS A 39 -2.85 -9.86 10.25
CA LYS A 39 -1.67 -9.35 10.94
C LYS A 39 -0.46 -9.86 10.17
N ASP A 40 0.38 -8.94 9.70
CA ASP A 40 1.63 -9.23 9.03
C ASP A 40 1.55 -9.87 7.63
N PRO A 41 0.89 -9.23 6.65
CA PRO A 41 1.08 -9.61 5.25
C PRO A 41 2.53 -9.34 4.84
N GLU A 42 3.13 -10.29 4.13
CA GLU A 42 4.52 -10.26 3.71
C GLU A 42 4.80 -9.01 2.85
N LEU A 43 5.82 -8.25 3.26
CA LEU A 43 6.36 -7.17 2.43
C LEU A 43 7.16 -7.83 1.31
N VAL A 44 6.78 -7.56 0.07
CA VAL A 44 7.53 -8.07 -1.08
C VAL A 44 8.62 -7.05 -1.41
N TYR A 45 9.88 -7.50 -1.35
CA TYR A 45 11.00 -6.73 -1.87
C TYR A 45 10.98 -6.79 -3.40
N LEU A 46 10.64 -5.69 -4.05
CA LEU A 46 10.52 -5.64 -5.52
C LEU A 46 11.86 -5.35 -6.22
N GLY A 47 12.97 -5.29 -5.47
CA GLY A 47 14.20 -4.66 -5.92
C GLY A 47 14.10 -3.13 -5.87
N ASN A 48 15.18 -2.44 -6.24
CA ASN A 48 15.27 -0.97 -6.12
C ASN A 48 14.93 -0.49 -4.70
N ARG A 49 15.51 -1.15 -3.66
CA ARG A 49 15.45 -0.73 -2.24
C ARG A 49 14.06 -0.27 -1.76
N THR A 50 13.01 -0.94 -2.23
CA THR A 50 11.62 -0.61 -1.93
C THR A 50 10.87 -1.87 -1.51
N PHE A 51 10.14 -1.76 -0.40
CA PHE A 51 9.23 -2.80 0.06
C PHE A 51 7.80 -2.40 -0.26
N VAL A 52 7.03 -3.33 -0.82
CA VAL A 52 5.64 -3.09 -1.16
C VAL A 52 4.75 -4.11 -0.48
N LYS A 53 3.68 -3.60 0.12
CA LYS A 53 2.56 -4.39 0.62
C LYS A 53 1.31 -4.05 -0.18
N LEU A 54 0.62 -5.08 -0.65
CA LEU A 54 -0.71 -4.94 -1.21
C LEU A 54 -1.74 -4.79 -0.09
N GLY A 55 -2.53 -3.72 -0.13
CA GLY A 55 -3.64 -3.50 0.79
C GLY A 55 -4.93 -4.14 0.27
N TYR A 56 -5.39 -3.68 -0.89
CA TYR A 56 -6.60 -4.19 -1.54
C TYR A 56 -6.60 -3.83 -3.03
N THR A 57 -7.32 -4.60 -3.84
CA THR A 57 -7.52 -4.31 -5.27
C THR A 57 -8.95 -4.53 -5.68
N THR A 58 -9.42 -3.76 -6.67
CA THR A 58 -10.66 -4.05 -7.38
C THR A 58 -10.35 -4.28 -8.85
N SER A 59 -11.16 -5.10 -9.53
CA SER A 59 -11.00 -5.33 -10.97
C SER A 59 -11.90 -4.43 -11.83
N ASN A 60 -12.86 -3.75 -11.19
CA ASN A 60 -13.87 -2.90 -11.83
C ASN A 60 -14.05 -1.58 -11.07
N PHE A 61 -14.52 -0.55 -11.78
CA PHE A 61 -14.81 0.77 -11.25
C PHE A 61 -16.12 1.28 -11.90
N PRO A 62 -17.18 1.54 -11.11
CA PRO A 62 -17.27 1.32 -9.67
C PRO A 62 -17.05 -0.15 -9.28
N ALA A 63 -16.56 -0.38 -8.05
CA ALA A 63 -16.37 -1.73 -7.54
C ALA A 63 -17.72 -2.40 -7.27
N ASP A 64 -17.81 -3.71 -7.54
CA ASP A 64 -18.96 -4.53 -7.14
C ASP A 64 -18.65 -5.18 -5.79
N LEU A 65 -19.40 -4.79 -4.76
CA LEU A 65 -19.21 -5.24 -3.38
C LEU A 65 -20.25 -6.29 -2.97
N ASN A 66 -21.03 -6.80 -3.93
CA ASN A 66 -22.03 -7.83 -3.67
C ASN A 66 -21.39 -9.21 -3.67
N ASP A 67 -21.92 -10.08 -2.82
CA ASP A 67 -21.55 -11.49 -2.76
C ASP A 67 -20.04 -11.76 -2.63
N ASN A 68 -19.28 -10.78 -2.13
CA ASN A 68 -17.82 -10.82 -1.97
C ASN A 68 -17.03 -11.01 -3.27
N ILE A 69 -17.61 -10.68 -4.42
CA ILE A 69 -16.94 -10.86 -5.72
C ILE A 69 -15.61 -10.09 -5.79
N ASP A 70 -15.55 -8.88 -5.24
CA ASP A 70 -14.32 -8.09 -5.17
C ASP A 70 -13.25 -8.71 -4.27
N ILE A 71 -13.66 -9.33 -3.15
CA ILE A 71 -12.75 -10.01 -2.23
C ILE A 71 -12.14 -11.23 -2.93
N GLU A 72 -12.96 -12.07 -3.58
CA GLU A 72 -12.47 -13.27 -4.29
C GLU A 72 -11.50 -12.90 -5.41
N GLU A 73 -11.81 -11.87 -6.19
CA GLU A 73 -10.93 -11.37 -7.24
C GLU A 73 -9.63 -10.79 -6.67
N HIS A 74 -9.71 -10.05 -5.56
CA HIS A 74 -8.55 -9.51 -4.86
C HIS A 74 -7.64 -10.63 -4.37
N GLU A 75 -8.18 -11.64 -3.67
CA GLU A 75 -7.43 -12.77 -3.13
C GLU A 75 -6.77 -13.59 -4.23
N LYS A 76 -7.51 -13.88 -5.31
CA LYS A 76 -6.98 -14.58 -6.48
C LYS A 76 -5.78 -13.85 -7.09
N LEU A 77 -5.86 -12.52 -7.21
CA LEU A 77 -4.76 -11.71 -7.73
C LEU A 77 -3.59 -11.63 -6.73
N ALA A 78 -3.87 -11.47 -5.44
CA ALA A 78 -2.84 -11.42 -4.42
C ALA A 78 -2.04 -12.71 -4.37
N SER A 79 -2.69 -13.87 -4.53
CA SER A 79 -2.04 -15.18 -4.57
C SER A 79 -1.33 -15.50 -5.88
N SER A 80 -1.67 -14.84 -7.00
CA SER A 80 -1.02 -15.13 -8.28
C SER A 80 0.39 -14.55 -8.40
N GLY A 81 0.72 -13.52 -7.60
CA GLY A 81 1.98 -12.77 -7.71
C GLY A 81 2.06 -11.87 -8.95
N GLU A 82 1.03 -11.83 -9.80
CA GLU A 82 0.98 -11.04 -11.04
C GLU A 82 0.46 -9.62 -10.77
N LEU A 83 1.10 -8.90 -9.85
CA LEU A 83 0.70 -7.56 -9.48
C LEU A 83 1.32 -6.52 -10.43
N GLY A 84 0.60 -6.20 -11.51
CA GLY A 84 0.94 -5.06 -12.37
C GLY A 84 0.86 -3.72 -11.61
N ILE A 85 1.67 -2.73 -12.02
CA ILE A 85 1.71 -1.39 -11.39
C ILE A 85 0.33 -0.71 -11.47
N VAL A 86 -0.37 -0.86 -12.60
CA VAL A 86 -1.71 -0.31 -12.83
C VAL A 86 -2.75 -1.42 -12.89
N LYS A 87 -3.88 -1.22 -12.21
CA LYS A 87 -5.07 -2.06 -12.35
C LYS A 87 -6.02 -1.42 -13.35
N ALA A 88 -6.01 -1.93 -14.58
CA ALA A 88 -6.96 -1.49 -15.59
C ALA A 88 -8.39 -1.70 -15.09
N LYS A 89 -9.23 -0.67 -15.27
CA LYS A 89 -10.64 -0.64 -14.86
C LYS A 89 -10.91 -0.76 -13.36
N GLY A 90 -9.89 -0.76 -12.49
CA GLY A 90 -10.11 -0.90 -11.06
C GLY A 90 -9.20 0.01 -10.24
N THR A 91 -8.97 -0.38 -9.00
CA THR A 91 -8.14 0.34 -8.04
C THR A 91 -7.09 -0.58 -7.43
N ALA A 92 -5.98 0.02 -6.98
CA ALA A 92 -4.96 -0.67 -6.20
C ALA A 92 -4.56 0.21 -5.02
N CYS A 93 -4.64 -0.36 -3.81
CA CYS A 93 -4.14 0.25 -2.59
C CYS A 93 -2.87 -0.48 -2.17
N ARG A 94 -1.79 0.28 -1.91
CA ARG A 94 -0.48 -0.25 -1.51
C ARG A 94 0.12 0.59 -0.40
N CYS A 95 0.84 -0.07 0.50
CA CYS A 95 1.79 0.58 1.39
C CYS A 95 3.19 0.36 0.81
N VAL A 96 3.98 1.43 0.76
CA VAL A 96 5.31 1.41 0.15
C VAL A 96 6.31 2.01 1.13
N ASP A 97 7.32 1.22 1.47
CA ASP A 97 8.42 1.66 2.30
C ASP A 97 9.65 1.88 1.42
N PHE A 98 10.12 3.13 1.39
CA PHE A 98 11.32 3.52 0.66
C PHE A 98 12.52 3.47 1.61
N VAL A 99 13.59 2.78 1.21
CA VAL A 99 14.85 2.86 1.94
C VAL A 99 15.41 4.29 1.83
N PRO A 100 15.93 4.90 2.91
CA PRO A 100 16.44 6.26 2.88
C PRO A 100 17.50 6.49 1.80
N HIS A 101 17.48 7.70 1.22
CA HIS A 101 18.40 8.16 0.18
C HIS A 101 18.32 7.40 -1.16
N ASP A 102 17.35 6.51 -1.29
CA ASP A 102 17.11 5.84 -2.56
C ASP A 102 16.47 6.80 -3.58
N LYS A 103 16.76 6.54 -4.85
CA LYS A 103 16.21 7.28 -5.99
C LYS A 103 15.36 6.35 -6.84
N MET A 104 14.06 6.56 -6.79
CA MET A 104 13.12 5.81 -7.63
C MET A 104 13.20 6.20 -9.10
N MET A 105 13.00 5.19 -9.94
CA MET A 105 12.91 5.39 -11.37
C MET A 105 11.69 6.27 -11.67
N MET A 106 11.93 7.35 -12.40
CA MET A 106 10.87 8.17 -12.96
C MET A 106 10.01 7.31 -13.88
N HIS A 107 8.70 7.35 -13.68
CA HIS A 107 7.74 6.59 -14.49
C HIS A 107 6.41 7.33 -14.58
N ARG A 108 5.61 6.97 -15.59
CA ARG A 108 4.25 7.46 -15.78
C ARG A 108 3.29 6.28 -15.90
N THR A 109 2.20 6.35 -15.16
CA THR A 109 1.10 5.40 -15.20
C THR A 109 -0.12 6.03 -15.88
N GLN A 110 -1.04 5.22 -16.40
CA GLN A 110 -2.38 5.66 -16.76
C GLN A 110 -3.32 5.40 -15.56
N SER A 111 -3.08 6.10 -14.47
CA SER A 111 -3.86 6.02 -13.22
C SER A 111 -3.97 7.39 -12.56
N LEU A 112 -4.87 7.49 -11.57
CA LEU A 112 -4.89 8.58 -10.60
C LEU A 112 -4.45 7.99 -9.26
N ASP A 113 -3.34 8.49 -8.73
CA ASP A 113 -2.73 7.96 -7.52
C ASP A 113 -2.88 8.96 -6.37
N TYR A 114 -3.37 8.50 -5.22
CA TYR A 114 -3.39 9.27 -3.97
C TYR A 114 -2.25 8.80 -3.08
N GLY A 115 -1.19 9.60 -2.98
CA GLY A 115 -0.06 9.34 -2.09
C GLY A 115 -0.27 9.97 -0.71
N VAL A 116 -0.28 9.15 0.34
CA VAL A 116 -0.38 9.62 1.74
C VAL A 116 0.86 9.16 2.50
N VAL A 117 1.60 10.10 3.08
CA VAL A 117 2.79 9.79 3.88
C VAL A 117 2.35 9.41 5.29
N LEU A 118 2.60 8.15 5.67
CA LEU A 118 2.24 7.62 6.99
C LEU A 118 3.36 7.79 8.03
N GLU A 119 4.62 7.78 7.60
CA GLU A 119 5.78 7.99 8.46
C GLU A 119 6.92 8.65 7.65
N GLY A 120 7.72 9.50 8.32
CA GLY A 120 8.86 10.17 7.69
C GLY A 120 8.50 11.27 6.68
N LYS A 121 9.32 11.38 5.64
CA LYS A 121 9.23 12.42 4.60
C LYS A 121 9.56 11.83 3.23
N VAL A 122 8.74 12.15 2.24
CA VAL A 122 8.93 11.80 0.84
C VAL A 122 9.12 13.07 0.03
N ILE A 123 10.00 13.01 -0.98
CA ILE A 123 10.24 14.08 -1.95
C ILE A 123 9.70 13.59 -3.29
N MET A 124 8.64 14.25 -3.78
CA MET A 124 8.11 14.03 -5.11
C MET A 124 8.89 14.92 -6.08
N VAL A 125 9.51 14.31 -7.08
CA VAL A 125 10.27 15.00 -8.14
C VAL A 125 9.53 14.80 -9.46
N LEU A 126 9.36 15.87 -10.24
CA LEU A 126 8.71 15.85 -11.55
C LEU A 126 9.72 16.00 -12.69
N ASP A 127 9.27 15.83 -13.94
CA ASP A 127 10.11 15.82 -15.14
C ASP A 127 10.88 17.14 -15.37
N ASP A 128 10.37 18.25 -14.87
CA ASP A 128 11.01 19.57 -14.92
C ASP A 128 11.98 19.82 -13.75
N GLY A 129 12.17 18.83 -12.88
CA GLY A 129 12.99 18.92 -11.68
C GLY A 129 12.30 19.60 -10.50
N ALA A 130 11.02 19.97 -10.61
CA ALA A 130 10.29 20.53 -9.49
C ALA A 130 10.17 19.50 -8.35
N GLU A 131 10.45 19.95 -7.12
CA GLU A 131 10.37 19.13 -5.92
C GLU A 131 9.21 19.56 -5.01
N THR A 132 8.40 18.60 -4.57
CA THR A 132 7.38 18.79 -3.53
C THR A 132 7.66 17.84 -2.37
N HIS A 133 7.75 18.41 -1.17
CA HIS A 133 8.05 17.64 0.03
C HIS A 133 6.76 17.32 0.81
N ALA A 134 6.41 16.03 0.88
CA ALA A 134 5.34 15.54 1.73
C ALA A 134 5.94 14.93 3.00
N ALA A 135 5.50 15.36 4.17
CA ALA A 135 6.03 14.87 5.45
C ALA A 135 4.89 14.54 6.40
N TRP A 136 4.99 13.39 7.05
CA TRP A 136 4.18 13.09 8.23
C TRP A 136 4.63 14.00 9.38
N ARG A 137 3.67 14.66 10.05
CA ARG A 137 3.94 15.48 11.24
C ARG A 137 3.04 15.02 12.39
N PHE A 138 3.64 14.53 13.46
CA PHE A 138 2.96 14.46 14.76
C PHE A 138 2.89 15.88 15.37
N GLY A 139 1.70 16.31 15.82
CA GLY A 139 1.61 17.46 16.75
C GLY A 139 0.83 18.70 16.30
N GLY A 140 -0.26 18.56 15.55
CA GLY A 140 -1.33 19.56 15.54
C GLY A 140 -2.45 19.17 16.52
N PRO A 141 -3.09 20.09 17.26
CA PRO A 141 -4.17 19.76 18.20
C PRO A 141 -5.45 19.40 17.44
N ALA A 142 -5.49 18.21 16.86
CA ALA A 142 -6.69 17.66 16.29
C ALA A 142 -7.27 16.65 17.28
N ARG A 143 -8.32 17.08 18.00
CA ARG A 143 -9.11 16.21 18.87
C ARG A 143 -10.00 15.32 17.99
N TYR A 144 -9.51 14.15 17.60
CA TYR A 144 -10.37 13.08 17.11
C TYR A 144 -10.56 12.07 18.24
N HIS A 145 -11.81 11.65 18.45
CA HIS A 145 -12.14 10.58 19.40
C HIS A 145 -11.99 9.23 18.68
N ALA A 146 -10.74 8.77 18.51
CA ALA A 146 -10.46 7.40 18.13
C ALA A 146 -10.09 6.64 19.42
N ARG A 147 -10.96 5.72 19.85
CA ARG A 147 -10.74 4.87 21.02
C ARG A 147 -9.86 3.69 20.60
N LEU A 148 -8.55 3.81 20.83
CA LEU A 148 -7.60 2.69 20.81
C LEU A 148 -7.80 1.87 22.09
N GLU A 149 -8.31 0.65 21.97
CA GLU A 149 -8.44 -0.29 23.10
C GLU A 149 -7.26 -1.29 23.16
N GLU A 150 -6.04 -0.77 23.24
CA GLU A 150 -4.77 -1.50 23.43
C GLU A 150 -4.07 -2.01 22.16
N CYS A 151 -2.75 -1.77 22.10
CA CYS A 151 -1.80 -2.51 21.29
C CYS A 151 -0.79 -3.09 22.28
N LYS A 152 -0.63 -4.42 22.31
CA LYS A 152 0.60 -5.04 22.84
C LYS A 152 1.66 -5.01 21.75
#